data_AF-A0A969L2N3-F1
#
_entry.id   AF-A0A969L2N3-F1
#
_cell.length_a   1.000
_cell.length_b   1.000
_cell.length_c   1.000
_cell.angle_alpha   90.00
_cell.angle_beta   90.00
_cell.angle_gamma   90.00
#
_symmetry.space_group_name_H-M   'P 1'
#
loop_
_entity.id
_entity.type
_entity.pdbx_description
1 polymer ?
#
loop_
_entity_poly.entity_id
_entity_poly.type
_entity_poly.pdbx_seq_one_letter_code
_entity_poly.pdbx_strand_id
1 'polypeptide(L)' 'MINFRVMVAGRQESLFTEAALIRIYNYSRGMPRDICVICLNILPIAILNKVLIVDEPLVEQVIEELR' A
#
# COMPACT_ATOMS: atom_id res chain seq x y z
N MET A 1 -1.26 1.53 -11.38
CA MET A 1 -0.75 0.17 -11.09
C MET A 1 -1.48 -0.49 -9.92
N ILE A 2 -1.45 0.09 -8.71
CA ILE A 2 -2.02 -0.54 -7.49
C ILE A 2 -3.51 -0.86 -7.65
N ASN A 3 -4.33 0.16 -7.95
CA ASN A 3 -5.79 -0.01 -8.09
C ASN A 3 -6.16 -1.03 -9.18
N PHE A 4 -5.41 -1.06 -10.28
CA PHE A 4 -5.61 -2.07 -11.33
C PHE A 4 -5.41 -3.49 -10.79
N ARG A 5 -4.37 -3.73 -9.99
CA ARG A 5 -4.10 -5.06 -9.42
C ARG A 5 -5.14 -5.47 -8.38
N VAL A 6 -5.60 -4.53 -7.55
CA VAL A 6 -6.68 -4.75 -6.57
C VAL A 6 -7.99 -5.08 -7.29
N MET A 7 -8.29 -4.40 -8.39
CA MET A 7 -9.45 -4.68 -9.25
C MET A 7 -9.37 -6.08 -9.88
N VAL A 8 -8.22 -6.48 -10.42
CA VAL A 8 -8.00 -7.84 -10.97
C VAL A 8 -8.17 -8.91 -9.88
N ALA A 9 -7.84 -8.60 -8.62
CA ALA A 9 -8.08 -9.49 -7.48
C ALA A 9 -9.56 -9.55 -7.03
N GLY A 10 -10.47 -8.87 -7.74
CA GLY A 10 -11.91 -8.91 -7.51
C GLY A 10 -12.47 -7.80 -6.62
N ARG A 11 -11.64 -6.85 -6.16
CA ARG A 11 -12.09 -5.76 -5.29
C ARG A 11 -12.37 -4.49 -6.09
N GLN A 12 -13.61 -3.99 -6.01
CA GLN A 12 -14.05 -2.80 -6.73
C GLN A 12 -13.66 -1.49 -6.01
N GLU A 13 -13.48 -1.55 -4.69
CA GLU A 13 -13.12 -0.39 -3.86
C GLU A 13 -11.60 -0.23 -3.72
N SER A 14 -11.13 1.00 -3.51
CA SER A 14 -9.71 1.29 -3.31
C SER A 14 -9.20 0.72 -1.99
N LEU A 15 -8.07 0.01 -2.00
CA LEU A 15 -7.46 -0.58 -0.78
C LEU A 15 -6.65 0.43 0.01
N PHE A 16 -6.30 1.53 -0.63
CA PHE A 16 -5.49 2.59 -0.10
C PHE A 16 -6.28 3.89 -0.18
N THR A 17 -6.15 4.73 0.84
CA THR A 17 -6.55 6.14 0.74
C THR A 17 -5.69 6.86 -0.30
N GLU A 18 -6.15 8.02 -0.78
CA GLU A 18 -5.37 8.83 -1.71
C GLU A 18 -4.03 9.28 -1.10
N ALA A 19 -4.02 9.68 0.18
CA ALA A 19 -2.81 10.02 0.92
C ALA A 19 -1.81 8.85 0.97
N ALA A 20 -2.28 7.63 1.25
CA ALA A 20 -1.46 6.42 1.21
C ALA A 20 -0.86 6.18 -0.18
N LEU A 21 -1.63 6.35 -1.25
CA LEU A 21 -1.14 6.19 -2.62
C LEU A 21 -0.06 7.23 -2.98
N ILE A 22 -0.27 8.49 -2.58
CA ILE A 22 0.73 9.56 -2.75
C ILE A 22 2.01 9.20 -1.98
N ARG A 23 1.88 8.72 -0.75
CA ARG A 23 3.03 8.36 0.09
C ARG A 23 3.84 7.18 -0.49
N ILE A 24 3.15 6.15 -0.99
CA ILE A 24 3.78 5.02 -1.70
C ILE A 24 4.50 5.51 -2.97
N TYR A 25 3.88 6.40 -3.74
CA TYR A 25 4.48 6.96 -4.94
C TYR A 25 5.74 7.78 -4.62
N ASN A 26 5.69 8.62 -3.58
CA ASN A 26 6.82 9.45 -3.17
C ASN A 26 8.04 8.62 -2.77
N TYR A 27 7.83 7.49 -2.08
CA TYR A 27 8.91 6.57 -1.72
C TYR A 27 9.41 5.76 -2.91
N SER A 28 8.51 5.12 -3.65
CA SER A 28 8.87 4.22 -4.75
C SER A 28 9.31 4.95 -6.02
N ARG A 29 9.05 6.26 -6.13
CA ARG A 29 9.22 7.08 -7.34
C ARG A 29 8.50 6.50 -8.56
N GLY A 30 7.46 5.69 -8.34
CA GLY A 30 6.72 4.99 -9.38
C GLY A 30 7.37 3.69 -9.88
N MET A 31 8.48 3.25 -9.29
CA MET A 31 9.16 2.00 -9.68
C MET A 31 8.31 0.79 -9.31
N PRO A 32 7.86 -0.03 -10.30
CA PRO A 32 6.94 -1.14 -10.04
C PRO A 32 7.44 -2.15 -9.01
N ARG A 33 8.75 -2.43 -8.99
CA ARG A 33 9.35 -3.37 -8.03
C ARG A 33 9.24 -2.85 -6.60
N ASP A 34 9.54 -1.57 -6.38
CA ASP A 34 9.51 -0.98 -5.04
C ASP A 34 8.08 -0.87 -4.52
N ILE A 35 7.12 -0.50 -5.39
CA ILE A 35 5.69 -0.54 -5.08
C ILE A 35 5.28 -1.94 -4.61
N CYS A 36 5.70 -2.99 -5.34
CA CYS A 36 5.38 -4.37 -4.95
C CYS A 36 5.96 -4.73 -3.57
N VAL A 37 7.22 -4.38 -3.29
CA VAL A 37 7.87 -4.69 -2.01
C VAL A 37 7.13 -4.01 -0.87
N ILE A 38 6.85 -2.72 -0.97
CA ILE A 38 6.16 -1.96 0.10
C ILE A 38 4.75 -2.52 0.31
N CYS A 39 3.97 -2.69 -0.76
CA CYS A 39 2.61 -3.22 -0.63
C CYS A 39 2.59 -4.64 -0.05
N LEU A 40 3.56 -5.50 -0.37
CA LEU A 40 3.66 -6.85 0.19
C LEU A 40 3.88 -6.82 1.71
N ASN A 41 4.63 -5.84 2.22
CA ASN A 41 4.86 -5.68 3.66
C ASN A 41 3.69 -4.98 4.38
N ILE A 42 2.93 -4.12 3.70
CA ILE A 42 1.72 -3.49 4.26
C ILE A 42 0.61 -4.50 4.52
N LEU A 43 0.37 -5.44 3.59
CA LEU A 43 -0.82 -6.31 3.67
C LEU A 43 -0.89 -7.16 4.95
N PRO A 44 0.17 -7.82 5.42
CA PRO A 44 0.15 -8.55 6.69
C PRO A 44 -0.20 -7.66 7.88
N ILE A 45 0.39 -6.46 7.96
CA ILE A 45 0.17 -5.53 9.07
C ILE A 45 -1.28 -5.00 9.04
N ALA A 46 -1.81 -4.70 7.85
CA ALA A 46 -3.22 -4.32 7.70
C ALA A 46 -4.17 -5.43 8.19
N ILE A 47 -3.86 -6.70 7.89
CA ILE A 47 -4.65 -7.85 8.37
C ILE A 47 -4.58 -7.97 9.90
N LEU A 48 -3.38 -7.88 10.48
CA LEU A 48 -3.19 -7.97 11.94
C LEU A 48 -3.93 -6.85 12.68
N ASN A 49 -3.92 -5.65 12.11
CA ASN A 49 -4.60 -4.47 12.66
C ASN A 49 -6.09 -4.40 12.29
N LYS A 50 -6.62 -5.38 11.55
CA LYS A 50 -8.01 -5.41 11.05
C LYS A 50 -8.40 -4.15 10.26
N VAL A 51 -7.44 -3.60 9.52
CA VAL A 51 -7.60 -2.40 8.69
C VAL A 51 -8.12 -2.80 7.32
N LEU A 52 -9.29 -2.26 6.94
CA LEU A 52 -9.92 -2.51 5.63
C LEU A 52 -9.46 -1.52 4.54
N ILE A 53 -9.02 -0.33 4.94
CA ILE A 53 -8.50 0.72 4.05
C ILE A 53 -7.19 1.23 4.64
N VAL A 54 -6.11 1.05 3.90
CA VAL A 54 -4.76 1.48 4.30
C VAL A 54 -4.63 3.00 4.16
N ASP A 55 -4.25 3.66 5.24
CA ASP A 55 -3.98 5.09 5.32
C ASP A 55 -2.48 5.41 5.28
N GLU A 56 -2.15 6.70 5.20
CA GLU A 56 -0.76 7.18 5.15
C GLU A 56 0.06 6.79 6.39
N PRO A 57 -0.45 6.89 7.64
CA PRO A 57 0.30 6.45 8.82
C PRO A 57 0.76 4.99 8.76
N LEU A 58 -0.10 4.07 8.30
CA LEU A 58 0.28 2.66 8.17
C LEU A 58 1.36 2.47 7.10
N VAL A 59 1.28 3.21 5.98
CA VAL A 59 2.32 3.19 4.94
C VAL A 59 3.65 3.70 5.48
N GLU A 60 3.65 4.79 6.25
CA GLU A 60 4.88 5.34 6.84
C GLU A 60 5.56 4.33 7.76
N GLN A 61 4.78 3.68 8.64
CA GLN A 61 5.30 2.66 9.55
C GLN A 61 6.04 1.56 8.78
N VAL A 62 5.45 1.04 7.70
CA VAL A 62 6.11 -0.02 6.90
C VAL A 62 7.36 0.49 6.19
N ILE A 63 7.34 1.74 5.72
CA ILE A 63 8.51 2.35 5.08
C ILE A 63 9.67 2.49 6.09
N GLU A 64 9.37 2.84 7.34
CA GLU A 64 10.37 2.91 8.41
C GLU A 64 10.95 1.53 8.75
N GLU A 65 10.14 0.47 8.73
CA GLU A 65 10.58 -0.92 8.97
C GLU A 65 11.42 -1.51 7.82
N LEU A 66 11.32 -0.95 6.61
CA LEU A 66 12.09 -1.38 5.44
C LEU A 66 13.48 -0.72 5.32
N ARG A 67 13.79 0.24 6.18
CA ARG A 67 15.11 0.90 6.26
C ARG A 67 16.09 0.08 7.09
#